data_AF-A0A7W5M4Q1-F1
#
_entry.id   AF-A0A7W5M4Q1-F1
#
_cell.length_a   1.000
_cell.length_b   1.000
_cell.length_c   1.000
_cell.angle_alpha   90.00
_cell.angle_beta   90.00
_cell.angle_gamma   90.00
#
_symmetry.space_group_name_H-M   'P 1'
#
loop_
_entity.id
_entity.type
_entity.pdbx_description
1 polymer ?
#
loop_
_entity_poly.entity_id
_entity_poly.type
_entity_poly.pdbx_seq_one_letter_code
_entity_poly.pdbx_strand_id
1 'polypeptide(L)'
;MSEWSDVTVDRLRGRRPTVLDDWDGMGQRLTASGGVLLEDVEVLPHEIFTRGLNTLVGRHTSTLRQLHLAASMAGAVRGAVAEGTDYVRRQARSAAHSTAETANADPFVQKILGEIASGSFAVDTLIREAARALDRSVEAFGAGDSERLEAALVESALTTARIQIVASQIALSAATNVFELGGESATSRHLNLDRHWRNIRTVLNHNPLLHKARVVGDFYINGTTTHLEEGKVF
;
A
#
# COMPACT_ATOMS: atom_id res chain seq x y z
N MET A 1 32.37 28.96 19.54
CA MET A 1 31.83 29.26 20.88
C MET A 1 30.56 30.08 20.68
N SER A 2 29.42 29.41 20.73
CA SER A 2 28.12 30.00 21.05
C SER A 2 27.48 29.02 22.02
N GLU A 3 27.23 29.52 23.23
CA GLU A 3 26.88 28.77 24.43
C GLU A 3 25.56 28.02 24.26
N TRP A 4 25.60 26.70 24.38
CA TRP A 4 24.46 25.93 24.85
C TRP A 4 24.58 25.91 26.37
N SER A 5 24.04 26.95 27.00
CA SER A 5 23.96 27.03 28.45
C SER A 5 22.99 25.97 28.98
N ASP A 6 23.53 25.14 29.88
CA ASP A 6 22.87 24.32 30.90
C ASP A 6 21.37 24.08 30.74
N VAL A 7 21.01 23.03 29.99
CA VAL A 7 19.76 22.31 30.27
C VAL A 7 20.03 21.46 31.51
N THR A 8 19.65 22.00 32.67
CA THR A 8 19.60 21.23 33.92
C THR A 8 18.60 20.10 33.71
N VAL A 9 19.09 18.85 33.66
CA VAL A 9 18.24 17.65 33.65
C VAL A 9 17.66 17.51 35.06
N ASP A 10 16.58 18.25 35.33
CA ASP A 10 15.79 18.00 36.52
C ASP A 10 15.06 16.66 36.31
N ARG A 11 15.24 15.73 37.25
CA ARG A 11 14.57 14.41 37.23
C ARG A 11 13.07 14.63 37.51
N LEU A 12 12.33 15.13 36.53
CA LEU A 12 10.88 15.25 36.60
C LEU A 12 10.29 14.42 35.45
N ARG A 13 9.62 13.33 35.85
CA ARG A 13 8.94 12.37 34.98
C ARG A 13 8.20 13.10 33.86
N GLY A 14 8.74 13.09 32.64
CA GLY A 14 8.03 13.60 31.47
C GLY A 14 6.65 12.94 31.35
N ARG A 15 5.66 13.66 30.84
CA ARG A 15 4.33 13.07 30.67
C ARG A 15 4.40 11.97 29.62
N ARG A 16 3.56 10.95 29.75
CA ARG A 16 3.43 9.93 28.70
C ARG A 16 2.71 10.56 27.49
N PRO A 17 3.08 10.17 26.25
CA PRO A 17 2.29 10.49 25.08
C PRO A 17 0.83 10.07 25.26
N THR A 18 -0.09 10.92 24.80
CA THR A 18 -1.52 10.59 24.78
C THR A 18 -1.93 10.19 23.37
N VAL A 19 -2.34 8.94 23.18
CA VAL A 19 -2.93 8.46 21.93
C VAL A 19 -4.40 8.91 21.91
N LEU A 20 -4.80 9.63 20.87
CA LEU A 20 -6.14 10.22 20.80
C LEU A 20 -7.22 9.22 20.34
N ASP A 21 -6.79 8.15 19.64
CA ASP A 21 -7.69 7.13 19.07
C ASP A 21 -8.84 7.71 18.22
N ASP A 22 -8.53 8.78 17.48
CA ASP A 22 -9.48 9.60 16.72
C ASP A 22 -9.44 9.32 15.20
N TRP A 23 -8.93 8.15 14.79
CA TRP A 23 -8.93 7.76 13.38
C TRP A 23 -10.32 7.40 12.88
N ASP A 24 -10.90 8.25 12.02
CA ASP A 24 -12.22 8.05 11.39
C ASP A 24 -12.12 7.86 9.87
N GLY A 25 -11.25 6.93 9.43
CA GLY A 25 -11.15 6.55 8.03
C GLY A 25 -12.25 5.58 7.59
N MET A 26 -12.71 5.68 6.33
CA MET A 26 -13.69 4.73 5.79
C MET A 26 -13.15 3.28 5.71
N GLY A 27 -11.85 3.13 5.47
CA GLY A 27 -11.11 1.87 5.48
C GLY A 27 -9.90 1.96 6.41
N GLN A 28 -9.13 0.88 6.52
CA GLN A 28 -7.99 0.80 7.43
C GLN A 28 -8.38 1.15 8.88
N ARG A 29 -9.59 0.77 9.32
CA ARG A 29 -10.19 1.26 10.57
C ARG A 29 -9.49 0.81 11.85
N LEU A 30 -8.61 -0.19 11.77
CA LEU A 30 -7.93 -0.79 12.92
C LEU A 30 -6.42 -0.54 12.90
N THR A 31 -5.95 0.49 12.20
CA THR A 31 -4.51 0.80 12.08
C THR A 31 -3.98 1.75 13.13
N ALA A 32 -4.84 2.26 14.02
CA ALA A 32 -4.49 3.28 15.03
C ALA A 32 -3.79 4.50 14.42
N SER A 33 -4.25 4.97 13.25
CA SER A 33 -3.65 6.09 12.50
C SER A 33 -4.13 7.47 12.97
N GLY A 34 -4.59 7.56 14.23
CA GLY A 34 -5.07 8.79 14.84
C GLY A 34 -3.92 9.69 15.31
N GLY A 35 -4.29 10.81 15.90
CA GLY A 35 -3.35 11.76 16.49
C GLY A 35 -2.68 11.23 17.75
N VAL A 36 -1.51 11.79 18.02
CA VAL A 36 -0.78 11.64 19.27
C VAL A 36 -0.46 13.03 19.79
N LEU A 37 -0.80 13.30 21.05
CA LEU A 37 -0.45 14.54 21.75
C LEU A 37 0.82 14.32 22.57
N LEU A 38 1.80 15.20 22.36
CA LEU A 38 3.08 15.22 23.04
C LEU A 38 3.19 16.53 23.83
N GLU A 39 2.92 16.49 25.13
CA GLU A 39 3.06 17.62 26.06
C GLU A 39 4.15 17.32 27.08
N ASP A 40 5.24 18.08 27.09
CA ASP A 40 6.37 17.89 28.03
C ASP A 40 6.85 16.42 28.10
N VAL A 41 6.87 15.75 26.95
CA VAL A 41 7.38 14.38 26.81
C VAL A 41 8.91 14.44 26.81
N GLU A 42 9.53 13.73 27.76
CA GLU A 42 10.98 13.61 27.83
C GLU A 42 11.51 12.82 26.64
N VAL A 43 12.54 13.36 25.98
CA VAL A 43 13.31 12.67 24.94
C VAL A 43 14.78 12.71 25.36
N LEU A 44 15.37 11.54 25.59
CA LEU A 44 16.74 11.42 26.06
C LEU A 44 17.73 11.62 24.90
N PRO A 45 18.96 12.11 25.16
CA PRO A 45 19.93 12.35 24.11
C PRO A 45 20.22 11.13 23.22
N HIS A 46 20.13 9.90 23.75
CA HIS A 46 20.36 8.66 23.01
C HIS A 46 19.15 8.18 22.17
N GLU A 47 18.00 8.83 22.32
CA GLU A 47 16.79 8.57 21.51
C GLU A 47 16.73 9.45 20.26
N ILE A 48 17.65 10.41 20.14
CA ILE A 48 17.72 11.36 19.02
C ILE A 48 18.57 10.76 17.90
N PHE A 49 17.95 10.56 16.73
CA PHE A 49 18.63 10.12 15.52
C PHE A 49 18.29 11.05 14.35
N THR A 50 19.30 11.49 13.61
CA THR A 50 19.09 12.27 12.38
C THR A 50 18.75 11.33 11.23
N ARG A 51 17.55 11.47 10.65
CA ARG A 51 17.12 10.68 9.49
C ARG A 51 17.24 11.50 8.20
N GLY A 52 18.12 11.09 7.30
CA GLY A 52 18.21 11.64 5.94
C GLY A 52 17.45 10.79 4.93
N LEU A 53 16.41 11.33 4.29
CA LEU A 53 15.61 10.58 3.30
C LEU A 53 16.38 10.31 2.01
N ASN A 54 17.26 11.21 1.60
CA ASN A 54 18.11 11.10 0.41
C ASN A 54 19.36 10.23 0.61
N THR A 55 19.58 9.68 1.81
CA THR A 55 20.65 8.73 2.05
C THR A 55 20.36 7.40 1.35
N LEU A 56 21.36 6.57 1.10
CA LEU A 56 21.20 5.25 0.50
C LEU A 56 20.17 4.40 1.28
N VAL A 57 20.32 4.34 2.61
CA VAL A 57 19.37 3.65 3.50
C VAL A 57 18.00 4.33 3.50
N GLY A 58 17.97 5.67 3.51
CA GLY A 58 16.74 6.46 3.42
C GLY A 58 15.92 6.11 2.17
N ARG A 59 16.56 6.09 1.00
CA ARG A 59 15.95 5.75 -0.30
C ARG A 59 15.42 4.31 -0.32
N HIS A 60 16.24 3.35 0.13
CA HIS A 60 15.79 1.95 0.25
C HIS A 60 14.56 1.83 1.15
N THR A 61 14.61 2.39 2.36
CA THR A 61 13.50 2.30 3.33
C THR A 61 12.24 3.01 2.85
N SER A 62 12.36 4.09 2.08
CA SER A 62 11.21 4.76 1.46
C SER A 62 10.51 3.89 0.43
N THR A 63 11.27 3.24 -0.47
CA THR A 63 10.71 2.29 -1.44
C THR A 63 10.11 1.06 -0.73
N LEU A 64 10.75 0.56 0.34
CA LEU A 64 10.23 -0.54 1.15
C LEU A 64 8.87 -0.23 1.80
N ARG A 65 8.68 1.00 2.30
CA ARG A 65 7.38 1.44 2.84
C ARG A 65 6.28 1.46 1.77
N GLN A 66 6.62 1.87 0.55
CA GLN A 66 5.70 1.84 -0.58
C GLN A 66 5.31 0.42 -0.99
N LEU A 67 6.27 -0.51 -0.99
CA LEU A 67 6.00 -1.93 -1.18
C LEU A 67 5.06 -2.48 -0.10
N HIS A 68 5.23 -2.10 1.17
CA HIS A 68 4.32 -2.53 2.25
C HIS A 68 2.87 -2.10 2.04
N LEU A 69 2.65 -0.85 1.60
CA LEU A 69 1.31 -0.36 1.28
C LEU A 69 0.71 -1.13 0.10
N ALA A 70 1.50 -1.37 -0.95
CA ALA A 70 1.08 -2.12 -2.12
C ALA A 70 0.78 -3.60 -1.79
N ALA A 71 1.56 -4.22 -0.90
CA ALA A 71 1.32 -5.58 -0.41
C ALA A 71 0.05 -5.68 0.45
N SER A 72 -0.24 -4.65 1.25
CA SER A 72 -1.48 -4.57 2.04
C SER A 72 -2.71 -4.51 1.12
N MET A 73 -2.66 -3.70 0.06
CA MET A 73 -3.67 -3.67 -0.99
C MET A 73 -3.83 -5.05 -1.67
N ALA A 74 -2.73 -5.71 -2.04
CA ALA A 74 -2.78 -7.03 -2.65
C ALA A 74 -3.47 -8.08 -1.75
N GLY A 75 -3.26 -8.01 -0.44
CA GLY A 75 -3.98 -8.82 0.54
C GLY A 75 -5.50 -8.63 0.49
N ALA A 76 -5.97 -7.38 0.38
CA ALA A 76 -7.39 -7.08 0.23
C ALA A 76 -7.96 -7.61 -1.10
N VAL A 77 -7.19 -7.55 -2.20
CA VAL A 77 -7.61 -8.14 -3.48
C VAL A 77 -7.74 -9.67 -3.39
N ARG A 78 -6.80 -10.35 -2.73
CA ARG A 78 -6.93 -11.80 -2.45
C ARG A 78 -8.15 -12.10 -1.59
N GLY A 79 -8.45 -11.25 -0.61
CA GLY A 79 -9.67 -11.33 0.19
C GLY A 79 -10.94 -11.23 -0.65
N ALA A 80 -10.99 -10.28 -1.59
CA ALA A 80 -12.08 -10.13 -2.53
C ALA A 80 -12.31 -11.39 -3.39
N VAL A 81 -11.24 -12.03 -3.88
CA VAL A 81 -11.34 -13.32 -4.60
C VAL A 81 -11.90 -14.41 -3.71
N ALA A 82 -11.33 -14.57 -2.51
CA ALA A 82 -11.71 -15.65 -1.60
C ALA A 82 -13.18 -15.56 -1.18
N GLU A 83 -13.62 -14.36 -0.78
CA GLU A 83 -14.98 -14.14 -0.31
C GLU A 83 -16.00 -14.05 -1.43
N GLY A 84 -15.63 -13.50 -2.57
CA GLY A 84 -16.45 -13.58 -3.78
C GLY A 84 -16.69 -15.03 -4.19
N THR A 85 -15.64 -15.86 -4.17
CA THR A 85 -15.76 -17.31 -4.45
C THR A 85 -16.67 -18.00 -3.43
N ASP A 86 -16.52 -17.71 -2.14
CA ASP A 86 -17.33 -18.31 -1.08
C ASP A 86 -18.80 -17.91 -1.20
N TYR A 87 -19.05 -16.62 -1.45
CA TYR A 87 -20.38 -16.07 -1.66
C TYR A 87 -21.08 -16.74 -2.85
N VAL A 88 -20.41 -16.86 -4.00
CA VAL A 88 -20.94 -17.55 -5.19
C VAL A 88 -21.31 -19.01 -4.89
N ARG A 89 -20.47 -19.71 -4.12
CA ARG A 89 -20.69 -21.13 -3.81
C ARG A 89 -21.81 -21.38 -2.81
N ARG A 90 -22.07 -20.45 -1.90
CA ARG A 90 -22.92 -20.69 -0.72
C ARG A 90 -24.22 -19.89 -0.68
N GLN A 91 -24.24 -18.70 -1.27
CA GLN A 91 -25.30 -17.72 -1.01
C GLN A 91 -25.86 -17.06 -2.27
N ALA A 92 -25.03 -16.88 -3.30
CA ALA A 92 -25.46 -16.25 -4.54
C ALA A 92 -26.56 -17.06 -5.23
N ARG A 93 -27.43 -16.35 -5.94
CA ARG A 93 -28.50 -16.92 -6.77
C ARG A 93 -28.22 -16.57 -8.23
N SER A 94 -28.59 -17.44 -9.16
CA SER A 94 -28.53 -17.08 -10.57
C SER A 94 -29.45 -15.89 -10.84
N ALA A 95 -29.06 -15.03 -11.78
CA ALA A 95 -29.91 -13.91 -12.17
C ALA A 95 -31.21 -14.44 -12.79
N ALA A 96 -32.31 -13.70 -12.62
CA ALA A 96 -33.61 -14.09 -13.19
C ALA A 96 -33.60 -14.27 -14.72
N HIS A 97 -32.65 -13.62 -15.40
CA HIS A 97 -32.45 -13.71 -16.85
C HIS A 97 -31.31 -14.66 -17.24
N SER A 98 -30.71 -15.35 -16.27
CA SER A 98 -29.71 -16.39 -16.52
C SER A 98 -30.37 -17.67 -17.00
N THR A 99 -29.69 -18.39 -17.88
CA THR A 99 -30.08 -19.75 -18.27
C THR A 99 -29.56 -20.80 -17.28
N ALA A 100 -28.75 -20.41 -16.30
CA ALA A 100 -28.20 -21.30 -15.29
C ALA A 100 -29.12 -21.47 -14.08
N GLU A 101 -29.23 -22.70 -13.58
CA GLU A 101 -30.00 -23.01 -12.36
C GLU A 101 -29.36 -22.45 -11.08
N THR A 102 -28.04 -22.24 -11.09
CA THR A 102 -27.25 -21.86 -9.92
C THR A 102 -26.22 -20.79 -10.30
N ALA A 103 -25.86 -19.93 -9.34
CA ALA A 103 -24.92 -18.83 -9.59
C ALA A 103 -23.53 -19.32 -10.03
N ASN A 104 -23.06 -20.45 -9.50
CA ASN A 104 -21.76 -21.02 -9.91
C ASN A 104 -21.76 -21.59 -11.34
N ALA A 105 -22.93 -21.91 -11.89
CA ALA A 105 -23.11 -22.33 -13.28
C ALA A 105 -23.42 -21.15 -14.23
N ASP A 106 -23.63 -19.94 -13.70
CA ASP A 106 -23.89 -18.76 -14.52
C ASP A 106 -22.61 -18.28 -15.22
N PRO A 107 -22.58 -18.22 -16.57
CA PRO A 107 -21.37 -17.86 -17.31
C PRO A 107 -20.92 -16.41 -17.05
N PHE A 108 -21.83 -15.49 -16.71
CA PHE A 108 -21.47 -14.12 -16.37
C PHE A 108 -20.84 -14.05 -14.97
N VAL A 109 -21.36 -14.80 -14.00
CA VAL A 109 -20.74 -14.92 -12.68
C VAL A 109 -19.34 -15.53 -12.79
N GLN A 110 -19.19 -16.60 -13.59
CA GLN A 110 -17.88 -17.21 -13.86
C GLN A 110 -16.91 -16.23 -14.52
N LYS A 111 -17.39 -15.45 -15.50
CA LYS A 111 -16.59 -14.40 -16.16
C LYS A 111 -16.09 -13.37 -15.15
N ILE A 112 -16.99 -12.78 -14.35
CA ILE A 112 -16.62 -11.76 -13.35
C ILE A 112 -15.62 -12.33 -12.35
N LEU A 113 -15.88 -13.52 -11.80
CA LEU A 113 -14.97 -14.13 -10.84
C LEU A 113 -13.60 -14.42 -11.46
N GLY A 114 -13.57 -14.86 -12.73
CA GLY A 114 -12.35 -15.05 -13.49
C GLY A 114 -11.54 -13.77 -13.70
N GLU A 115 -12.21 -12.64 -13.98
CA GLU A 115 -11.57 -11.33 -14.10
C GLU A 115 -10.99 -10.84 -12.76
N ILE A 116 -11.73 -10.98 -11.66
CA ILE A 116 -11.25 -10.62 -10.31
C ILE A 116 -10.03 -11.48 -9.94
N ALA A 117 -10.11 -12.80 -10.16
CA ALA A 117 -9.02 -13.73 -9.86
C ALA A 117 -7.77 -13.45 -10.72
N SER A 118 -7.95 -13.16 -12.00
CA SER A 118 -6.86 -12.79 -12.91
C SER A 118 -6.22 -11.46 -12.50
N GLY A 119 -7.05 -10.49 -12.07
CA GLY A 119 -6.57 -9.24 -11.50
C GLY A 119 -5.74 -9.45 -10.25
N SER A 120 -6.18 -10.33 -9.33
CA SER A 120 -5.39 -10.70 -8.15
C SER A 120 -4.05 -11.31 -8.51
N PHE A 121 -4.02 -12.23 -9.48
CA PHE A 121 -2.78 -12.83 -9.97
C PHE A 121 -1.82 -11.77 -10.56
N ALA A 122 -2.34 -10.84 -11.35
CA ALA A 122 -1.56 -9.75 -11.91
C ALA A 122 -0.98 -8.86 -10.80
N VAL A 123 -1.79 -8.48 -9.82
CA VAL A 123 -1.34 -7.69 -8.65
C VAL A 123 -0.23 -8.42 -7.89
N ASP A 124 -0.40 -9.71 -7.56
CA ASP A 124 0.62 -10.49 -6.86
C ASP A 124 1.94 -10.59 -7.65
N THR A 125 1.84 -10.74 -8.97
CA THR A 125 3.01 -10.76 -9.86
C THR A 125 3.75 -9.43 -9.85
N LEU A 126 3.01 -8.33 -9.91
CA LEU A 126 3.57 -6.98 -9.84
C LEU A 126 4.25 -6.74 -8.49
N ILE A 127 3.62 -7.08 -7.35
CA ILE A 127 4.22 -6.94 -6.02
C ILE A 127 5.53 -7.74 -5.90
N ARG A 128 5.57 -8.96 -6.44
CA ARG A 128 6.78 -9.78 -6.46
C ARG A 128 7.91 -9.12 -7.24
N GLU A 129 7.60 -8.44 -8.34
CA GLU A 129 8.61 -7.73 -9.12
C GLU A 129 9.17 -6.51 -8.38
N ALA A 130 8.32 -5.73 -7.68
CA ALA A 130 8.80 -4.66 -6.81
C ALA A 130 9.70 -5.18 -5.68
N ALA A 131 9.35 -6.33 -5.07
CA ALA A 131 10.18 -6.97 -4.05
C ALA A 131 11.56 -7.36 -4.61
N ARG A 132 11.62 -8.02 -5.77
CA ARG A 132 12.89 -8.37 -6.43
C ARG A 132 13.74 -7.14 -6.75
N ALA A 133 13.13 -6.04 -7.17
CA ALA A 133 13.85 -4.80 -7.43
C ALA A 133 14.46 -4.21 -6.16
N LEU A 134 13.74 -4.29 -5.03
CA LEU A 134 14.28 -3.93 -3.71
C LEU A 134 15.40 -4.88 -3.26
N ASP A 135 15.26 -6.19 -3.47
CA ASP A 135 16.28 -7.18 -3.11
C ASP A 135 17.63 -6.88 -3.78
N ARG A 136 17.62 -6.43 -5.05
CA ARG A 136 18.85 -6.01 -5.74
C ARG A 136 19.62 -4.90 -5.01
N SER A 137 18.91 -3.98 -4.34
CA SER A 137 19.55 -2.94 -3.54
C SER A 137 20.17 -3.50 -2.25
N VAL A 138 19.53 -4.50 -1.62
CA VAL A 138 20.07 -5.19 -0.44
C VAL A 138 21.34 -5.98 -0.79
N GLU A 139 21.32 -6.70 -1.91
CA GLU A 139 22.51 -7.39 -2.41
C GLU A 139 23.67 -6.43 -2.66
N ALA A 140 23.39 -5.28 -3.29
CA ALA A 140 24.41 -4.26 -3.56
C ALA A 140 24.97 -3.63 -2.27
N PHE A 141 24.13 -3.40 -1.25
CA PHE A 141 24.59 -3.02 0.08
C PHE A 141 25.57 -4.04 0.66
N GLY A 142 25.21 -5.33 0.61
CA GLY A 142 26.06 -6.40 1.16
C GLY A 142 27.39 -6.56 0.42
N ALA A 143 27.42 -6.26 -0.87
CA ALA A 143 28.63 -6.32 -1.70
C ALA A 143 29.54 -5.09 -1.55
N GLY A 144 29.06 -3.98 -0.98
CA GLY A 144 29.82 -2.73 -0.92
C GLY A 144 30.03 -2.06 -2.28
N ASP A 145 29.22 -2.40 -3.28
CA ASP A 145 29.30 -1.86 -4.64
C ASP A 145 28.41 -0.61 -4.75
N SER A 146 29.02 0.57 -4.62
CA SER A 146 28.29 1.84 -4.59
C SER A 146 27.60 2.18 -5.91
N GLU A 147 28.20 1.81 -7.06
CA GLU A 147 27.62 2.11 -8.37
C GLU A 147 26.40 1.22 -8.64
N ARG A 148 26.53 -0.09 -8.37
CA ARG A 148 25.41 -1.03 -8.45
C ARG A 148 24.29 -0.65 -7.49
N LEU A 149 24.63 -0.17 -6.29
CA LEU A 149 23.65 0.24 -5.30
C LEU A 149 22.84 1.45 -5.77
N GLU A 150 23.50 2.49 -6.29
CA GLU A 150 22.81 3.67 -6.84
C GLU A 150 21.82 3.29 -7.94
N ALA A 151 22.27 2.48 -8.90
CA ALA A 151 21.42 1.99 -9.98
C ALA A 151 20.22 1.18 -9.45
N ALA A 152 20.45 0.27 -8.49
CA ALA A 152 19.40 -0.55 -7.88
C ALA A 152 18.38 0.29 -7.09
N LEU A 153 18.81 1.36 -6.41
CA LEU A 153 17.91 2.26 -5.69
C LEU A 153 16.98 3.01 -6.65
N VAL A 154 17.51 3.58 -7.73
CA VAL A 154 16.70 4.25 -8.76
C VAL A 154 15.76 3.25 -9.43
N GLU A 155 16.25 2.08 -9.79
CA GLU A 155 15.45 1.03 -10.43
C GLU A 155 14.30 0.55 -9.53
N SER A 156 14.56 0.34 -8.24
CA SER A 156 13.55 -0.10 -7.27
C SER A 156 12.45 0.96 -7.07
N ALA A 157 12.82 2.23 -6.99
CA ALA A 157 11.88 3.35 -6.88
C ALA A 157 11.01 3.46 -8.13
N LEU A 158 11.63 3.41 -9.32
CA LEU A 158 10.91 3.46 -10.60
C LEU A 158 9.97 2.27 -10.78
N THR A 159 10.44 1.07 -10.45
CA THR A 159 9.66 -0.18 -10.54
C THR A 159 8.45 -0.13 -9.62
N THR A 160 8.65 0.28 -8.36
CA THR A 160 7.57 0.44 -7.40
C THR A 160 6.53 1.48 -7.88
N ALA A 161 6.97 2.61 -8.43
CA ALA A 161 6.07 3.62 -8.98
C ALA A 161 5.21 3.08 -10.13
N ARG A 162 5.83 2.40 -11.12
CA ARG A 162 5.12 1.78 -12.25
C ARG A 162 4.07 0.77 -11.79
N ILE A 163 4.46 -0.11 -10.87
CA ILE A 163 3.59 -1.16 -10.33
C ILE A 163 2.41 -0.56 -9.58
N GLN A 164 2.63 0.42 -8.72
CA GLN A 164 1.55 1.03 -7.96
C GLN A 164 0.52 1.71 -8.87
N ILE A 165 0.92 2.36 -9.98
CA ILE A 165 -0.02 2.98 -10.93
C ILE A 165 -1.00 1.93 -11.47
N VAL A 166 -0.49 0.81 -11.98
CA VAL A 166 -1.31 -0.23 -12.63
C VAL A 166 -2.05 -1.08 -11.60
N ALA A 167 -1.37 -1.54 -10.55
CA ALA A 167 -1.95 -2.40 -9.53
C ALA A 167 -3.10 -1.70 -8.77
N SER A 168 -3.03 -0.38 -8.59
CA SER A 168 -4.11 0.41 -7.97
C SER A 168 -5.41 0.33 -8.77
N GLN A 169 -5.32 0.42 -10.10
CA GLN A 169 -6.48 0.36 -11.00
C GLN A 169 -7.11 -1.03 -10.97
N ILE A 170 -6.28 -2.07 -11.04
CA ILE A 170 -6.73 -3.47 -10.97
C ILE A 170 -7.38 -3.75 -9.61
N ALA A 171 -6.77 -3.32 -8.51
CA ALA A 171 -7.27 -3.57 -7.17
C ALA A 171 -8.63 -2.92 -6.91
N LEU A 172 -8.80 -1.66 -7.32
CA LEU A 172 -10.10 -0.97 -7.19
C LEU A 172 -11.17 -1.62 -8.08
N SER A 173 -10.82 -2.00 -9.31
CA SER A 173 -11.73 -2.72 -10.20
C SER A 173 -12.17 -4.06 -9.61
N ALA A 174 -11.22 -4.86 -9.11
CA ALA A 174 -11.49 -6.14 -8.48
C ALA A 174 -12.45 -6.00 -7.28
N ALA A 175 -12.22 -5.04 -6.40
CA ALA A 175 -13.06 -4.83 -5.22
C ALA A 175 -14.45 -4.28 -5.55
N THR A 176 -14.57 -3.45 -6.61
CA THR A 176 -15.87 -3.00 -7.13
C THR A 176 -16.64 -4.17 -7.73
N ASN A 177 -15.98 -5.00 -8.55
CA ASN A 177 -16.65 -6.05 -9.31
C ASN A 177 -17.12 -7.23 -8.45
N VAL A 178 -16.69 -7.33 -7.19
CA VAL A 178 -17.23 -8.33 -6.24
C VAL A 178 -18.75 -8.24 -6.13
N PHE A 179 -19.35 -7.05 -6.26
CA PHE A 179 -20.80 -6.88 -6.17
C PHE A 179 -21.55 -7.44 -7.38
N GLU A 180 -20.89 -7.58 -8.53
CA GLU A 180 -21.47 -8.19 -9.73
C GLU A 180 -21.68 -9.71 -9.56
N LEU A 181 -21.12 -10.32 -8.52
CA LEU A 181 -21.28 -11.76 -8.23
C LEU A 181 -22.66 -12.12 -7.66
N GLY A 182 -23.47 -11.14 -7.24
CA GLY A 182 -24.85 -11.43 -6.81
C GLY A 182 -25.73 -10.21 -6.58
N GLY A 183 -25.43 -9.09 -7.24
CA GLY A 183 -26.27 -7.89 -7.29
C GLY A 183 -26.63 -7.35 -5.91
N GLU A 184 -27.89 -6.98 -5.71
CA GLU A 184 -28.37 -6.36 -4.46
C GLU A 184 -28.04 -7.19 -3.21
N SER A 185 -28.13 -8.53 -3.29
CA SER A 185 -27.83 -9.40 -2.14
C SER A 185 -26.37 -9.33 -1.70
N ALA A 186 -25.44 -9.06 -2.63
CA ALA A 186 -24.02 -8.88 -2.32
C ALA A 186 -23.76 -7.57 -1.55
N THR A 187 -24.69 -6.63 -1.55
CA THR A 187 -24.57 -5.35 -0.82
C THR A 187 -24.96 -5.44 0.66
N SER A 188 -25.33 -6.63 1.15
CA SER A 188 -25.68 -6.84 2.56
C SER A 188 -24.55 -6.42 3.50
N ARG A 189 -24.89 -5.60 4.50
CA ARG A 189 -23.95 -5.18 5.56
C ARG A 189 -23.34 -6.36 6.33
N HIS A 190 -24.05 -7.49 6.41
CA HIS A 190 -23.53 -8.70 7.04
C HIS A 190 -22.35 -9.29 6.25
N LEU A 191 -22.36 -9.18 4.92
CA LEU A 191 -21.28 -9.68 4.08
C LEU A 191 -20.04 -8.79 4.15
N ASN A 192 -20.23 -7.48 4.38
CA ASN A 192 -19.15 -6.50 4.56
C ASN A 192 -18.11 -6.56 3.41
N LEU A 193 -18.57 -6.84 2.17
CA LEU A 193 -17.70 -6.98 0.98
C LEU A 193 -17.13 -5.63 0.55
N ASP A 194 -17.85 -4.54 0.84
CA ASP A 194 -17.44 -3.15 0.61
C ASP A 194 -16.15 -2.78 1.37
N ARG A 195 -15.80 -3.54 2.42
CA ARG A 195 -14.57 -3.30 3.18
C ARG A 195 -13.31 -3.48 2.35
N HIS A 196 -13.31 -4.38 1.35
CA HIS A 196 -12.16 -4.56 0.46
C HIS A 196 -11.91 -3.27 -0.31
N TRP A 197 -12.97 -2.71 -0.90
CA TRP A 197 -12.90 -1.44 -1.63
C TRP A 197 -12.50 -0.28 -0.70
N ARG A 198 -13.14 -0.14 0.47
CA ARG A 198 -12.83 0.93 1.43
C ARG A 198 -11.38 0.86 1.90
N ASN A 199 -10.87 -0.33 2.23
CA ASN A 199 -9.48 -0.53 2.65
C ASN A 199 -8.50 -0.23 1.53
N ILE A 200 -8.74 -0.76 0.32
CA ILE A 200 -7.92 -0.49 -0.87
C ILE A 200 -7.89 1.00 -1.16
N ARG A 201 -9.04 1.66 -1.22
CA ARG A 201 -9.11 3.09 -1.51
C ARG A 201 -8.41 3.92 -0.45
N THR A 202 -8.54 3.56 0.82
CA THR A 202 -7.87 4.27 1.93
C THR A 202 -6.36 4.11 1.87
N VAL A 203 -5.83 2.89 1.68
CA VAL A 203 -4.37 2.68 1.63
C VAL A 203 -3.74 3.32 0.39
N LEU A 204 -4.47 3.38 -0.73
CA LEU A 204 -4.01 4.04 -1.95
C LEU A 204 -3.89 5.55 -1.82
N ASN A 205 -4.62 6.17 -0.90
CA ASN A 205 -4.55 7.62 -0.65
C ASN A 205 -3.21 8.06 -0.03
N HIS A 206 -2.36 7.14 0.44
CA HIS A 206 -0.96 7.44 0.76
C HIS A 206 -0.09 7.72 -0.48
N ASN A 207 -0.57 7.37 -1.68
CA ASN A 207 0.19 7.41 -2.92
C ASN A 207 -0.40 8.49 -3.86
N PRO A 208 0.30 9.60 -4.15
CA PRO A 208 -0.08 10.56 -5.18
C PRO A 208 0.17 9.95 -6.57
N LEU A 209 -0.71 9.03 -6.99
CA LEU A 209 -0.54 8.25 -8.23
C LEU A 209 -0.34 9.12 -9.48
N LEU A 210 -0.98 10.30 -9.54
CA LEU A 210 -0.77 11.27 -10.63
C LEU A 210 0.66 11.80 -10.67
N HIS A 211 1.26 12.06 -9.51
CA HIS A 211 2.64 12.46 -9.42
C HIS A 211 3.58 11.30 -9.79
N LYS A 212 3.30 10.06 -9.34
CA LYS A 212 4.05 8.88 -9.79
C LYS A 212 4.01 8.73 -11.31
N ALA A 213 2.84 8.90 -11.93
CA ALA A 213 2.70 8.83 -13.39
C ALA A 213 3.53 9.92 -14.10
N ARG A 214 3.53 11.16 -13.57
CA ARG A 214 4.40 12.23 -14.06
C ARG A 214 5.88 11.85 -13.99
N VAL A 215 6.34 11.36 -12.83
CA VAL A 215 7.74 10.96 -12.60
C VAL A 215 8.16 9.83 -13.54
N VAL A 216 7.32 8.81 -13.71
CA VAL A 216 7.57 7.72 -14.66
C VAL A 216 7.67 8.25 -16.09
N GLY A 217 6.76 9.13 -16.50
CA GLY A 217 6.80 9.75 -17.83
C GLY A 217 8.06 10.59 -18.06
N ASP A 218 8.43 11.42 -17.09
CA ASP A 218 9.63 12.26 -17.12
C ASP A 218 10.92 11.42 -17.24
N PHE A 219 10.99 10.30 -16.51
CA PHE A 219 12.07 9.33 -16.65
C PHE A 219 12.18 8.77 -18.08
N TYR A 220 11.07 8.33 -18.68
CA TYR A 220 11.11 7.73 -20.02
C TYR A 220 11.38 8.74 -21.15
N ILE A 221 10.96 10.00 -20.98
CA ILE A 221 11.14 11.05 -22.00
C ILE A 221 12.52 11.69 -21.87
N ASN A 222 12.93 12.03 -20.64
CA ASN A 222 14.08 12.89 -20.38
C ASN A 222 15.22 12.20 -19.64
N GLY A 223 15.03 10.96 -19.15
CA GLY A 223 16.00 10.30 -18.27
C GLY A 223 16.07 10.91 -16.86
N THR A 224 15.11 11.76 -16.48
CA THR A 224 15.13 12.48 -15.20
C THR A 224 14.97 11.51 -14.01
N THR A 225 15.93 11.54 -13.08
CA THR A 225 15.93 10.70 -11.87
C THR A 225 15.71 11.46 -10.56
N THR A 226 15.60 12.80 -10.59
CA THR A 226 15.55 13.66 -9.40
C THR A 226 14.61 13.14 -8.30
N HIS A 227 13.34 12.84 -8.64
CA HIS A 227 12.39 12.33 -7.64
C HIS A 227 12.64 10.88 -7.21
N LEU A 228 13.26 10.06 -8.06
CA LEU A 228 13.66 8.69 -7.73
C LEU A 228 14.84 8.66 -6.74
N GLU A 229 15.63 9.74 -6.68
CA GLU A 229 16.80 9.87 -5.83
C GLU A 229 16.54 10.60 -4.50
N GLU A 230 15.48 11.42 -4.42
CA GLU A 230 15.18 12.21 -3.22
C GLU A 230 14.79 11.36 -2.00
N GLY A 231 14.44 10.08 -2.20
CA GLY A 231 13.94 9.19 -1.15
C GLY A 231 12.65 9.69 -0.49
N LYS A 232 11.96 10.64 -1.14
CA LYS A 232 10.63 11.07 -0.73
C LYS A 232 9.62 10.04 -1.17
N VAL A 233 8.72 9.74 -0.26
CA VAL A 233 7.56 8.90 -0.54
C VAL A 233 6.55 9.79 -1.26
N PHE A 234 6.52 9.70 -2.59
CA PHE A 234 5.39 10.14 -3.40
C PHE A 234 4.61 8.89 -3.74
#